data_AF-A0A9D7KQH6-F1
#
_entry.id   AF-A0A9D7KQH6-F1
#
_cell.length_a   1.000
_cell.length_b   1.000
_cell.length_c   1.000
_cell.angle_alpha   90.00
_cell.angle_beta   90.00
_cell.angle_gamma   90.00
#
_symmetry.space_group_name_H-M   'P 1'
#
loop_
_entity.id
_entity.type
_entity.pdbx_description
1 polymer ?
#
loop_
_entity_poly.entity_id
_entity_poly.type
_entity_poly.pdbx_seq_one_letter_code
_entity_poly.pdbx_strand_id
1 'polypeptide(L)'
;MIFKKCTEINANDEDAWFNLGFNQVDLKKYEDAIASYTKVLELHPEASDAYYNRGLAYYYLYDDENACSDWKRAIDLGDTDAQQDYDNICKK
;
A
#
# COMPACT_ATOMS: atom_id res chain seq x y z
N MET A 1 -23.81 23.41 6.46
CA MET A 1 -22.37 23.23 6.18
C MET A 1 -22.26 22.08 5.21
N ILE A 2 -22.13 22.37 3.91
CA ILE A 2 -22.04 21.34 2.88
C ILE A 2 -20.57 20.92 2.85
N PHE A 3 -20.28 19.73 3.38
CA PHE A 3 -19.00 19.05 3.14
C PHE A 3 -18.91 18.77 1.64
N LYS A 4 -18.29 19.68 0.92
CA LYS A 4 -18.04 19.56 -0.51
C LYS A 4 -17.13 18.36 -0.69
N LYS A 5 -17.66 17.32 -1.33
CA LYS A 5 -16.99 16.13 -1.90
C LYS A 5 -15.64 16.55 -2.52
N CYS A 6 -14.54 16.43 -1.77
CA CYS A 6 -13.24 17.01 -2.16
C CYS A 6 -12.32 16.09 -2.95
N THR A 7 -12.72 14.87 -3.28
CA THR A 7 -11.80 13.93 -3.94
C THR A 7 -12.54 13.07 -4.94
N GLU A 8 -12.95 13.67 -6.06
CA GLU A 8 -12.99 12.91 -7.31
C GLU A 8 -11.54 12.72 -7.75
N ILE A 9 -10.86 11.72 -7.16
CA ILE A 9 -9.62 11.21 -7.73
C ILE A 9 -9.99 10.71 -9.12
N ASN A 10 -9.30 11.20 -10.13
CA ASN A 10 -9.44 10.65 -11.47
C ASN A 10 -9.08 9.17 -11.38
N ALA A 11 -10.00 8.29 -11.82
CA ALA A 11 -9.85 6.85 -11.66
C ALA A 11 -8.55 6.29 -12.28
N ASN A 12 -7.93 7.04 -13.20
CA ASN A 12 -6.71 6.67 -13.93
C ASN A 12 -5.43 7.39 -13.45
N ASP A 13 -5.49 8.11 -12.31
CA ASP A 13 -4.32 8.80 -11.77
C ASP A 13 -3.69 7.94 -10.66
N GLU A 14 -2.69 7.15 -11.07
CA GLU A 14 -1.89 6.27 -10.19
C GLU A 14 -1.30 7.06 -9.01
N ASP A 15 -0.65 8.18 -9.29
CA ASP A 15 0.01 9.03 -8.30
C ASP A 15 -1.00 9.55 -7.27
N ALA A 16 -2.21 9.90 -7.69
CA ALA A 16 -3.26 10.35 -6.78
C ALA A 16 -3.72 9.23 -5.82
N TRP A 17 -3.88 8.00 -6.31
CA TRP A 17 -4.21 6.85 -5.45
C TRP A 17 -3.07 6.51 -4.49
N PHE A 18 -1.83 6.54 -4.97
CA PHE A 18 -0.66 6.28 -4.14
C PHE A 18 -0.54 7.31 -3.01
N ASN A 19 -0.61 8.60 -3.34
CA ASN A 19 -0.54 9.68 -2.36
C ASN A 19 -1.73 9.63 -1.37
N LEU A 20 -2.92 9.21 -1.81
CA LEU A 20 -4.05 9.01 -0.91
C LEU A 20 -3.76 7.88 0.09
N GLY A 21 -3.27 6.73 -0.40
CA GLY A 21 -2.87 5.60 0.45
C GLY A 21 -1.83 6.00 1.49
N PHE A 22 -0.82 6.77 1.08
CA PHE A 22 0.23 7.27 1.97
C PHE A 22 -0.34 8.14 3.09
N ASN A 23 -1.18 9.12 2.76
CA ASN A 23 -1.85 9.96 3.75
C ASN A 23 -2.79 9.15 4.68
N GLN A 24 -3.42 8.08 4.17
CA GLN A 24 -4.27 7.21 4.97
C GLN A 24 -3.47 6.41 6.00
N VAL A 25 -2.26 5.95 5.66
CA VAL A 25 -1.33 5.32 6.62
C VAL A 25 -0.97 6.30 7.74
N ASP A 26 -0.61 7.55 7.42
CA ASP A 26 -0.33 8.59 8.41
C ASP A 26 -1.51 8.87 9.35
N LEU A 27 -2.73 8.78 8.81
CA LEU A 27 -3.98 8.91 9.56
C LEU A 27 -4.40 7.62 10.27
N LYS A 28 -3.60 6.54 10.19
CA LYS A 28 -3.88 5.20 10.74
C LYS A 28 -5.16 4.56 10.21
N LYS A 29 -5.56 4.90 8.99
CA LYS A 29 -6.70 4.33 8.27
C LYS A 29 -6.21 3.23 7.33
N TYR A 30 -5.72 2.15 7.91
CA TYR A 30 -4.97 1.14 7.16
C TYR A 30 -5.83 0.38 6.15
N GLU A 31 -7.10 0.09 6.46
CA GLU A 31 -8.04 -0.53 5.52
C GLU A 31 -8.29 0.36 4.30
N ASP A 32 -8.45 1.67 4.51
CA ASP A 32 -8.61 2.64 3.42
C ASP A 32 -7.31 2.72 2.59
N ALA A 33 -6.15 2.72 3.24
CA ALA A 33 -4.84 2.71 2.57
C ALA A 33 -4.66 1.47 1.69
N ILE A 34 -5.05 0.29 2.19
CA ILE A 34 -5.03 -0.97 1.42
C ILE A 34 -5.88 -0.85 0.17
N ALA A 35 -7.08 -0.26 0.26
CA ALA A 35 -7.94 -0.05 -0.90
C ALA A 35 -7.29 0.90 -1.92
N SER A 36 -6.66 1.99 -1.47
CA SER A 36 -5.97 2.94 -2.33
C SER A 36 -4.77 2.33 -3.05
N TYR A 37 -3.88 1.62 -2.34
CA TYR A 37 -2.75 0.93 -2.97
C TYR A 37 -3.19 -0.22 -3.88
N THR A 38 -4.31 -0.87 -3.57
CA THR A 38 -4.90 -1.86 -4.49
C THR A 38 -5.33 -1.22 -5.81
N LYS A 39 -5.83 0.02 -5.80
CA LYS A 39 -6.13 0.76 -7.03
C LYS A 39 -4.89 1.10 -7.83
N VAL A 40 -3.79 1.47 -7.16
CA VAL A 40 -2.48 1.63 -7.82
C VAL A 40 -2.10 0.32 -8.53
N LEU A 41 -2.19 -0.81 -7.85
CA LEU A 41 -1.82 -2.12 -8.39
C LEU A 41 -2.76 -2.66 -9.48
N GLU A 42 -4.03 -2.24 -9.50
CA GLU A 42 -4.96 -2.52 -10.61
C GLU A 42 -4.55 -1.77 -11.90
N LEU A 43 -4.00 -0.56 -11.77
CA LEU A 43 -3.54 0.26 -12.89
C LEU A 43 -2.12 -0.13 -13.32
N HIS A 44 -1.23 -0.37 -12.35
CA HIS A 44 0.19 -0.66 -12.51
C HIS A 44 0.59 -1.86 -11.65
N PRO A 45 0.43 -3.10 -12.15
CA PRO A 45 0.70 -4.34 -11.39
C PRO A 45 2.18 -4.60 -11.04
N GLU A 46 3.08 -3.73 -11.50
CA GLU A 46 4.52 -3.79 -11.25
C GLU A 46 5.02 -2.64 -10.36
N ALA A 47 4.10 -1.85 -9.77
CA ALA A 47 4.43 -0.80 -8.80
C ALA A 47 4.91 -1.42 -7.49
N SER A 48 6.24 -1.57 -7.36
CA SER A 48 6.88 -2.24 -6.22
C SER A 48 6.66 -1.49 -4.90
N ASP A 49 6.67 -0.17 -4.96
CA ASP A 49 6.38 0.75 -3.86
C ASP A 49 4.94 0.63 -3.35
N ALA A 50 3.97 0.41 -4.25
CA ALA A 50 2.58 0.17 -3.86
C ALA A 50 2.42 -1.16 -3.13
N TYR A 51 3.12 -2.21 -3.56
CA TYR A 51 3.19 -3.46 -2.79
C TYR A 51 3.83 -3.25 -1.42
N TYR A 52 4.98 -2.55 -1.35
CA TYR A 52 5.66 -2.28 -0.09
C TYR A 52 4.76 -1.56 0.92
N ASN A 53 4.14 -0.47 0.51
CA ASN A 53 3.29 0.34 1.39
C ASN A 53 1.97 -0.36 1.76
N ARG A 54 1.40 -1.17 0.85
CA ARG A 54 0.24 -2.00 1.19
C ARG A 54 0.60 -3.08 2.20
N GLY A 55 1.80 -3.66 2.09
CA GLY A 55 2.35 -4.57 3.07
C GLY A 55 2.49 -3.95 4.46
N LEU A 56 2.98 -2.70 4.55
CA LEU A 56 3.01 -1.97 5.82
C LEU A 56 1.61 -1.75 6.41
N ALA A 57 0.62 -1.42 5.57
CA ALA A 57 -0.75 -1.24 6.01
C ALA A 57 -1.36 -2.55 6.55
N TYR A 58 -1.13 -3.69 5.90
CA TYR A 58 -1.51 -5.01 6.41
C TYR A 58 -0.83 -5.33 7.74
N TYR A 59 0.47 -5.06 7.85
CA TYR A 59 1.22 -5.27 9.09
C TYR A 59 0.65 -4.48 10.27
N TYR A 60 0.28 -3.20 10.06
CA TYR A 60 -0.36 -2.41 11.11
C TYR A 60 -1.76 -2.90 11.51
N LEU A 61 -2.40 -3.73 10.69
CA LEU A 61 -3.63 -4.45 11.01
C LEU A 61 -3.38 -5.84 11.61
N TYR A 62 -2.12 -6.19 11.90
CA TYR A 62 -1.70 -7.51 12.38
C TYR A 62 -2.00 -8.65 11.38
N ASP A 63 -2.09 -8.31 10.09
CA ASP A 63 -2.23 -9.27 9.00
C ASP A 63 -0.84 -9.56 8.41
N ASP A 64 -0.03 -10.29 9.20
CA ASP A 64 1.34 -10.64 8.83
C ASP A 64 1.38 -11.47 7.53
N GLU A 65 0.36 -12.30 7.27
CA GLU A 65 0.32 -13.15 6.07
C GLU A 65 0.26 -12.31 4.79
N ASN A 66 -0.67 -11.36 4.71
CA ASN A 66 -0.78 -10.48 3.55
C ASN A 66 0.39 -9.49 3.47
N ALA A 67 0.89 -9.00 4.62
CA ALA A 67 2.09 -8.16 4.66
C ALA A 67 3.30 -8.87 4.04
N CYS A 68 3.54 -10.13 4.44
CA CYS A 68 4.62 -10.94 3.92
C CYS A 68 4.49 -11.24 2.41
N SER A 69 3.27 -11.49 1.95
CA SER A 69 2.99 -11.70 0.52
C SER A 69 3.34 -10.46 -0.31
N ASP A 70 2.89 -9.29 0.14
CA ASP A 70 3.13 -8.02 -0.55
C ASP A 70 4.60 -7.62 -0.51
N TRP A 71 5.29 -7.73 0.64
CA TRP A 71 6.73 -7.46 0.70
C TRP A 71 7.54 -8.43 -0.15
N LYS A 72 7.16 -9.72 -0.21
CA LYS A 72 7.82 -10.66 -1.12
C LYS A 72 7.69 -10.22 -2.57
N ARG A 73 6.51 -9.76 -2.96
CA ARG A 73 6.23 -9.27 -4.31
C ARG A 73 7.00 -7.98 -4.63
N ALA A 74 7.10 -7.06 -3.68
CA ALA A 74 7.91 -5.85 -3.81
C ALA A 74 9.40 -6.20 -4.04
N ILE A 75 9.95 -7.14 -3.27
CA ILE A 75 11.33 -7.63 -3.43
C ILE A 75 11.54 -8.26 -4.82
N ASP A 76 10.59 -9.07 -5.30
CA ASP A 76 10.68 -9.70 -6.63
C ASP A 76 10.64 -8.67 -7.78
N LEU A 77 10.10 -7.48 -7.52
CA LEU A 77 10.08 -6.34 -8.45
C LEU A 77 11.30 -5.41 -8.27
N GLY A 78 12.20 -5.70 -7.34
CA GLY A 78 13.46 -4.97 -7.13
C GLY A 78 13.43 -3.96 -5.98
N ASP A 79 12.36 -3.91 -5.18
CA ASP A 79 12.31 -3.07 -3.99
C ASP A 79 13.11 -3.71 -2.85
N THR A 80 14.29 -3.16 -2.59
CA THR A 80 15.18 -3.64 -1.54
C THR A 80 14.78 -3.18 -0.14
N ASP A 81 13.94 -2.14 -0.02
CA ASP A 81 13.52 -1.62 1.28
C ASP A 81 12.57 -2.61 1.96
N ALA A 82 11.75 -3.30 1.17
CA ALA A 82 10.90 -4.41 1.61
C ALA A 82 11.68 -5.60 2.19
N GLN A 83 12.97 -5.78 1.87
CA GLN A 83 13.76 -6.92 2.33
C GLN A 83 13.93 -6.94 3.85
N GLN A 84 14.12 -5.77 4.46
CA GLN A 84 14.37 -5.66 5.89
C GLN A 84 13.12 -6.04 6.70
N ASP A 85 11.95 -5.55 6.29
CA ASP A 85 10.68 -5.86 6.93
C ASP A 85 10.30 -7.34 6.74
N TYR A 86 10.49 -7.85 5.52
CA TYR A 86 10.28 -9.27 5.22
C TYR A 86 11.15 -10.20 6.08
N ASP A 87 12.43 -9.89 6.23
CA ASP A 87 13.35 -10.72 7.02
C ASP A 87 13.01 -10.73 8.51
N ASN A 88 12.56 -9.59 9.04
CA ASN A 88 12.22 -9.46 10.45
C ASN A 88 10.91 -10.17 10.82
N ILE A 89 9.93 -10.17 9.92
CA ILE A 89 8.55 -10.58 10.25
C ILE A 89 8.22 -11.95 9.65
N CYS A 90 8.67 -12.22 8.43
CA CYS A 90 8.21 -13.34 7.61
C CYS A 90 9.13 -14.56 7.65
N LYS A 91 10.44 -14.35 7.85
CA LYS A 91 11.42 -15.42 8.01
C LYS A 91 11.58 -15.78 9.50
N LYS A 92 10.67 -16.61 10.01
CA LYS A 92 10.82 -17.25 11.34
C LYS A 92 11.48 -18.62 11.23
#